data_AF-A0A540VH72-F1
#
_entry.id   AF-A0A540VH72-F1
#
_cell.length_a   1.000
_cell.length_b   1.000
_cell.length_c   1.000
_cell.angle_alpha   90.00
_cell.angle_beta   90.00
_cell.angle_gamma   90.00
#
_symmetry.space_group_name_H-M   'P 1'
#
loop_
_entity.id
_entity.type
_entity.pdbx_description
1 polymer ?
#
loop_
_entity_poly.entity_id
_entity_poly.type
_entity_poly.pdbx_seq_one_letter_code
_entity_poly.pdbx_strand_id
1 'polypeptide(L)'
;MWNLWDRLRRLRRLRADLRGEEKQVLVSMAAGQRLRSHRYLDGTKIYLLHALEDDRGQPVAAETVASLRRRGLIESNMKFPVATYLLTDKGVALARRLTREAVRPLSSRNFPSGAGPG
;
A
#
# COMPACT_ATOMS: atom_id res chain seq x y z
N MET A 1 -13.13 -16.86 22.16
CA MET A 1 -13.02 -17.46 20.81
C MET A 1 -13.27 -16.36 19.78
N TRP A 2 -12.28 -15.99 18.96
CA TRP A 2 -12.43 -14.90 17.99
C TRP A 2 -13.27 -15.35 16.79
N ASN A 3 -14.31 -14.58 16.48
CA ASN A 3 -15.19 -14.79 15.33
C ASN A 3 -14.48 -14.41 14.02
N LEU A 4 -14.27 -15.38 13.13
CA LEU A 4 -13.72 -15.18 11.78
C LEU A 4 -14.51 -14.11 11.00
N TRP A 5 -15.85 -14.13 11.08
CA TRP A 5 -16.73 -13.17 10.42
C TRP A 5 -16.51 -11.73 10.89
N ASP A 6 -16.21 -11.49 12.17
CA ASP A 6 -15.88 -10.15 12.66
C ASP A 6 -14.56 -9.65 12.10
N ARG A 7 -13.58 -10.54 11.91
CA ARG A 7 -12.33 -10.20 11.25
C ARG A 7 -12.55 -9.86 9.77
N LEU A 8 -13.39 -10.64 9.07
CA LEU A 8 -13.72 -10.38 7.67
C LEU A 8 -14.46 -9.05 7.49
N ARG A 9 -15.43 -8.75 8.36
CA ARG A 9 -16.18 -7.48 8.39
C ARG A 9 -15.27 -6.29 8.66
N ARG A 10 -14.39 -6.39 9.65
CA ARG A 10 -13.40 -5.34 9.97
C ARG A 10 -12.46 -5.08 8.80
N LEU A 11 -11.96 -6.12 8.14
CA LEU A 11 -11.10 -5.95 6.96
C LEU A 11 -11.85 -5.34 5.76
N ARG A 12 -13.13 -5.65 5.57
CA ARG A 12 -13.96 -5.04 4.53
C ARG A 12 -14.14 -3.55 4.76
N ARG A 13 -14.54 -3.15 5.97
CA ARG A 13 -14.69 -1.73 6.33
C ARG A 13 -13.37 -0.99 6.18
N LEU A 14 -12.30 -1.55 6.74
CA LEU A 14 -10.97 -0.94 6.65
C LEU A 14 -10.55 -0.69 5.20
N ARG A 15 -10.88 -1.60 4.27
CA ARG A 15 -10.59 -1.43 2.85
C ARG A 15 -11.38 -0.31 2.19
N ALA A 16 -12.65 -0.16 2.53
CA ALA A 16 -13.49 0.92 2.01
C ALA A 16 -12.94 2.29 2.43
N ASP A 17 -12.41 2.37 3.65
CA ASP A 17 -11.87 3.60 4.25
C ASP A 17 -10.43 3.93 3.80
N LEU A 18 -9.82 3.15 2.91
CA LEU A 18 -8.49 3.44 2.35
C LEU A 18 -8.59 4.29 1.09
N ARG A 19 -7.72 5.31 1.01
CA ARG A 19 -7.49 6.13 -0.18
C ARG A 19 -6.76 5.35 -1.28
N GLY A 20 -6.78 5.87 -2.50
CA GLY A 20 -6.15 5.22 -3.65
C GLY A 20 -4.65 4.99 -3.45
N GLU A 21 -3.95 6.01 -2.94
CA GLU A 21 -2.52 6.01 -2.66
C GLU A 21 -2.15 5.00 -1.57
N GLU A 22 -2.97 4.89 -0.53
CA GLU A 22 -2.79 3.92 0.55
C GLU A 22 -2.93 2.49 0.03
N LYS A 23 -3.91 2.24 -0.84
CA LYS A 23 -4.08 0.93 -1.50
C LYS A 23 -2.88 0.62 -2.40
N GLN A 24 -2.43 1.59 -3.18
CA GLN A 24 -1.30 1.43 -4.09
C GLN A 24 -0.02 1.08 -3.33
N VAL A 25 0.30 1.79 -2.24
CA VAL A 25 1.48 1.49 -1.42
C VAL A 25 1.42 0.07 -0.85
N LEU A 26 0.26 -0.36 -0.32
CA LEU A 26 0.12 -1.72 0.21
C LEU A 26 0.27 -2.80 -0.87
N VAL A 27 -0.28 -2.58 -2.06
CA VAL A 27 -0.16 -3.50 -3.19
C VAL A 27 1.29 -3.57 -3.67
N SER A 28 1.95 -2.42 -3.83
CA SER A 28 3.35 -2.35 -4.23
C SER A 28 4.28 -3.04 -3.22
N MET A 29 4.07 -2.81 -1.91
CA MET A 29 4.85 -3.50 -0.87
C MET A 29 4.61 -5.01 -0.89
N ALA A 30 3.38 -5.48 -1.13
CA ALA A 30 3.08 -6.90 -1.27
C ALA A 30 3.68 -7.53 -2.53
N ALA A 31 3.95 -6.72 -3.56
CA ALA A 31 4.66 -7.12 -4.77
C ALA A 31 6.20 -7.09 -4.61
N GLY A 32 6.72 -6.80 -3.41
CA GLY A 32 8.14 -6.80 -3.09
C GLY A 32 8.83 -5.44 -3.12
N GLN A 33 8.11 -4.36 -3.43
CA GLN A 33 8.68 -3.01 -3.34
C GLN A 33 8.96 -2.62 -1.88
N ARG A 34 10.00 -1.81 -1.67
CA ARG A 34 10.50 -1.47 -0.32
C ARG A 34 10.15 -0.03 0.01
N LEU A 35 9.29 0.18 0.99
CA LEU A 35 9.03 1.51 1.54
C LEU A 35 10.10 1.86 2.57
N ARG A 36 10.80 2.97 2.37
CA ARG A 36 11.82 3.49 3.28
C ARG A 36 11.48 4.92 3.70
N SER A 37 11.97 5.31 4.86
CA SER A 37 12.07 6.72 5.22
C SER A 37 13.51 7.11 5.43
N HIS A 38 13.88 8.25 4.86
CA HIS A 38 15.18 8.88 5.03
C HIS A 38 14.99 10.09 5.94
N ARG A 39 15.80 10.17 6.98
CA ARG A 39 15.85 11.33 7.87
C ARG A 39 17.12 12.13 7.57
N TYR A 40 16.95 13.42 7.32
CA TYR A 40 18.03 14.38 7.12
C TYR A 40 18.46 15.01 8.46
N LEU A 41 19.62 15.65 8.46
CA LEU A 41 20.21 16.26 9.67
C LEU A 41 19.38 17.42 10.23
N ASP A 42 18.64 18.12 9.36
CA ASP A 42 17.67 19.15 9.71
C ASP A 42 16.37 18.59 10.34
N GLY A 43 16.26 17.26 10.46
CA GLY A 43 15.09 16.57 10.97
C GLY A 43 14.02 16.26 9.91
N THR A 44 14.21 16.73 8.67
CA THR A 44 13.30 16.46 7.55
C THR A 44 13.22 14.96 7.31
N LYS A 45 12.01 14.46 7.10
CA LYS A 45 11.75 13.04 6.85
C LYS A 45 11.00 12.85 5.54
N ILE A 46 11.64 12.21 4.58
CA ILE A 46 11.02 11.82 3.31
C ILE A 46 10.73 10.32 3.29
N TYR A 47 9.72 9.93 2.51
CA TYR A 47 9.35 8.53 2.33
C TYR A 47 9.44 8.17 0.85
N LEU A 48 10.12 7.07 0.56
CA LEU A 48 10.39 6.60 -0.80
C LEU A 48 9.99 5.13 -0.93
N LEU A 49 9.30 4.81 -2.02
CA LEU A 49 8.95 3.46 -2.41
C LEU A 49 9.89 3.01 -3.51
N HIS A 50 10.79 2.07 -3.19
CA HIS A 50 11.79 1.57 -4.11
C HIS A 50 11.30 0.31 -4.80
N ALA A 51 11.50 0.24 -6.12
CA ALA A 51 11.36 -1.02 -6.84
C ALA A 51 12.45 -2.00 -6.40
N LEU A 52 12.32 -3.27 -6.82
CA LEU A 52 13.35 -4.28 -6.52
C LEU A 52 14.68 -3.97 -7.22
N GLU A 53 14.62 -3.44 -8.44
CA GLU A 53 15.78 -3.19 -9.31
C GLU A 53 16.19 -1.72 -9.41
N ASP A 54 15.40 -0.80 -8.84
CA ASP A 54 15.64 0.65 -8.94
C ASP A 54 15.67 1.31 -7.55
N ASP A 55 16.79 1.99 -7.29
CA ASP A 55 17.02 2.74 -6.06
C ASP A 55 16.55 4.20 -6.12
N ARG A 56 16.10 4.72 -7.28
CA ARG A 56 15.60 6.11 -7.40
C ARG A 56 14.45 6.42 -6.43
N GLY A 57 13.57 5.44 -6.21
CA GLY A 57 12.46 5.53 -5.28
C GLY A 57 11.37 6.52 -5.72
N GLN A 58 10.11 6.13 -5.60
CA GLN A 58 8.97 7.01 -5.83
C GLN A 58 8.55 7.70 -4.52
N PRO A 59 8.39 9.02 -4.48
CA PRO A 59 7.99 9.71 -3.26
C PRO A 59 6.59 9.30 -2.82
N VAL A 60 6.44 9.06 -1.52
CA VAL A 60 5.17 8.75 -0.87
C VAL A 60 4.85 9.84 0.14
N ALA A 61 3.62 10.36 0.09
CA ALA A 61 3.15 11.38 1.03
C ALA A 61 3.27 10.90 2.49
N ALA A 62 3.72 11.79 3.38
CA ALA A 62 3.92 11.47 4.79
C ALA A 62 2.60 11.07 5.46
N GLU A 63 1.48 11.68 5.06
CA GLU A 63 0.13 11.44 5.57
C GLU A 63 -0.34 10.02 5.21
N THR A 64 0.04 9.52 4.03
CA THR A 64 -0.23 8.16 3.58
C THR A 64 0.48 7.16 4.49
N VAL A 65 1.79 7.35 4.71
CA VAL A 65 2.57 6.47 5.59
C VAL A 65 2.06 6.54 7.03
N ALA A 66 1.77 7.75 7.53
CA ALA A 66 1.23 7.95 8.87
C ALA A 66 -0.13 7.27 9.06
N SER A 67 -1.04 7.39 8.09
CA SER A 67 -2.35 6.72 8.10
C SER A 67 -2.21 5.19 8.12
N LEU A 68 -1.34 4.63 7.27
CA LEU A 68 -1.08 3.18 7.24
C LEU A 68 -0.50 2.67 8.57
N ARG A 69 0.41 3.42 9.19
CA ARG A 69 0.95 3.11 10.53
C ARG A 69 -0.12 3.18 11.61
N ARG A 70 -0.92 4.25 11.67
CA ARG A 70 -2.01 4.40 12.65
C ARG A 70 -3.03 3.27 12.56
N ARG A 71 -3.28 2.78 11.34
CA ARG A 71 -4.17 1.64 11.08
C ARG A 71 -3.52 0.27 11.37
N GLY A 72 -2.23 0.24 11.76
CA GLY A 72 -1.46 -0.97 12.06
C GLY A 72 -1.24 -1.87 10.84
N LEU A 73 -1.17 -1.27 9.64
CA LEU A 73 -0.97 -2.00 8.38
C LEU A 73 0.49 -2.12 8.00
N ILE A 74 1.32 -1.17 8.46
CA ILE A 74 2.76 -1.19 8.31
C ILE A 74 3.44 -0.82 9.63
N GLU A 75 4.66 -1.29 9.79
CA GLU A 75 5.53 -0.97 10.91
C GLU A 75 6.94 -0.64 10.42
N SER A 76 7.72 0.07 11.24
CA SER A 76 9.09 0.47 10.88
C SER A 76 10.08 -0.37 11.66
N ASN A 77 11.22 -0.72 11.04
CA ASN A 77 12.35 -1.33 11.74
C ASN A 77 13.11 -0.36 12.67
N MET A 78 12.69 0.91 12.75
CA MET A 78 13.20 1.96 13.64
C MET A 78 14.72 2.22 13.53
N LYS A 79 15.34 1.93 12.39
CA LYS A 79 16.77 2.19 12.15
C LYS A 79 17.01 3.63 11.68
N PHE A 80 18.10 4.23 12.16
CA PHE A 80 18.60 5.54 11.72
C PHE A 80 19.85 5.36 10.84
N PRO A 81 20.09 6.19 9.81
CA PRO A 81 19.24 7.29 9.31
C PRO A 81 18.13 6.84 8.35
N VAL A 82 18.15 5.58 7.91
CA VAL A 82 17.17 5.00 7.00
C VAL A 82 16.39 3.89 7.70
N ALA A 83 15.08 4.08 7.79
CA ALA A 83 14.17 3.08 8.32
C ALA A 83 13.40 2.41 7.19
N THR A 84 13.29 1.09 7.22
CA THR A 84 12.47 0.31 6.28
C THR A 84 11.13 0.00 6.94
N TYR A 85 10.05 0.06 6.15
CA TYR A 85 8.72 -0.33 6.58
C TYR A 85 8.39 -1.73 6.08
N LEU A 86 7.74 -2.50 6.94
CA LEU A 86 7.27 -3.86 6.67
C LEU A 86 5.74 -3.89 6.76
N LEU A 87 5.12 -4.77 5.98
CA LEU A 87 3.71 -5.09 6.15
C LEU A 87 3.53 -5.90 7.42
N THR A 88 2.58 -5.52 8.27
CA THR A 88 2.11 -6.37 9.37
C THR A 88 1.27 -7.51 8.81
N ASP A 89 0.95 -8.53 9.61
CA ASP A 89 0.00 -9.60 9.21
C ASP A 89 -1.35 -9.05 8.72
N LYS A 90 -1.81 -7.97 9.37
CA LYS A 90 -3.01 -7.25 8.98
C LYS A 90 -2.85 -6.56 7.63
N GLY A 91 -1.69 -5.93 7.41
CA GLY A 91 -1.28 -5.35 6.13
C GLY A 91 -1.26 -6.37 5.00
N VAL A 92 -0.59 -7.51 5.20
CA VAL A 92 -0.51 -8.60 4.22
C VAL A 92 -1.89 -9.13 3.86
N ALA A 93 -2.74 -9.40 4.85
CA ALA A 93 -4.10 -9.89 4.62
C ALA A 93 -4.94 -8.89 3.79
N LEU A 94 -4.78 -7.59 4.04
CA LEU A 94 -5.49 -6.55 3.29
C LEU A 94 -4.94 -6.37 1.88
N ALA A 95 -3.62 -6.34 1.73
CA ALA A 95 -2.95 -6.23 0.42
C ALA A 95 -3.34 -7.40 -0.50
N ARG A 96 -3.35 -8.64 0.01
CA ARG A 96 -3.81 -9.82 -0.75
C ARG A 96 -5.23 -9.67 -1.28
N ARG A 97 -6.13 -9.03 -0.52
CA ARG A 97 -7.51 -8.77 -0.96
C ARG A 97 -7.58 -7.70 -2.05
N LEU A 98 -6.71 -6.69 -1.97
CA LEU A 98 -6.61 -5.65 -2.99
C LEU A 98 -6.06 -6.24 -4.30
N THR A 99 -4.99 -7.03 -4.23
CA THR A 99 -4.38 -7.66 -5.41
C THR A 99 -5.33 -8.68 -6.07
N ARG A 100 -6.03 -9.53 -5.30
CA ARG A 100 -7.00 -10.48 -5.87
C ARG A 100 -8.12 -9.80 -6.67
N GLU A 101 -8.46 -8.56 -6.35
CA GLU A 101 -9.44 -7.79 -7.12
C GLU A 101 -8.84 -7.08 -8.31
N ALA A 102 -7.61 -6.58 -8.19
CA ALA A 102 -6.87 -6.06 -9.34
C ALA A 102 -6.63 -7.15 -10.40
N VAL A 103 -6.45 -8.41 -9.98
CA VAL A 103 -6.27 -9.59 -10.85
C VAL A 103 -7.60 -10.27 -11.22
N ARG A 104 -8.77 -9.68 -10.89
CA ARG A 104 -10.02 -10.18 -11.49
C ARG A 104 -9.84 -10.07 -13.01
N PRO A 105 -9.95 -11.18 -13.77
CA PRO A 105 -9.76 -11.15 -15.22
C PRO A 105 -10.66 -10.04 -15.77
N LEU A 106 -10.07 -9.17 -16.57
CA LEU A 106 -10.79 -8.11 -17.27
C LEU A 106 -11.93 -8.78 -18.04
N SER A 107 -13.12 -8.78 -17.43
CA SER A 107 -14.34 -9.13 -18.15
C SER A 107 -14.49 -8.09 -19.25
N SER A 108 -14.87 -8.54 -20.44
CA SER A 108 -14.95 -7.83 -21.73
C SER A 108 -15.82 -6.55 -21.77
N ARG A 109 -16.21 -5.99 -20.62
CA ARG A 109 -17.17 -4.89 -20.50
C ARG A 109 -16.57 -3.49 -20.32
N ASN A 110 -15.24 -3.34 -20.25
CA ASN A 110 -14.58 -2.03 -20.11
C ASN A 110 -13.60 -1.73 -21.25
N PHE A 111 -13.95 -2.03 -22.51
CA PHE A 111 -13.33 -1.32 -23.62
C PHE A 111 -13.99 0.07 -23.69
N PRO A 112 -13.24 1.18 -23.68
CA PRO A 112 -13.78 2.45 -24.10
C PRO A 112 -14.18 2.30 -25.57
N SER A 113 -15.47 2.17 -25.85
CA SER A 113 -16.02 2.36 -27.18
C SER A 113 -15.92 3.85 -27.52
N GLY A 114 -14.72 4.30 -27.87
CA GLY A 114 -14.55 5.42 -28.79
C GLY A 114 -14.73 4.84 -30.21
N ALA A 115 -15.94 4.89 -30.76
CA ALA A 115 -16.37 6.01 -31.60
C ALA A 115 -15.38 6.25 -32.76
N GLY A 116 -15.68 5.64 -33.91
CA GLY A 116 -15.41 6.31 -35.19
C GLY A 116 -16.17 7.66 -35.23
N PRO A 117 -15.80 8.60 -36.12
CA PRO A 117 -15.98 8.36 -37.56
C PRO A 117 -14.86 8.93 -38.44
N GLY A 118 -14.82 8.47 -39.71
CA GLY A 118 -13.98 9.04 -40.77
C GLY A 118 -13.43 7.98 -41.70
#